data_AF-A0A256WEQ9-F1
#
_entry.id   AF-A0A256WEQ9-F1
#
_cell.length_a   1.000
_cell.length_b   1.000
_cell.length_c   1.000
_cell.angle_alpha   90.00
_cell.angle_beta   90.00
_cell.angle_gamma   90.00
#
_symmetry.space_group_name_H-M   'P 1'
#
loop_
_entity.id
_entity.type
_entity.pdbx_description
1 polymer ?
#
loop_
_entity_poly.entity_id
_entity_poly.type
_entity_poly.pdbx_seq_one_letter_code
_entity_poly.pdbx_strand_id
1 'polypeptide(L)'
;MDDHSKIKAIVIDDEPEALTRMEYILEAFDFLLKPVDIDELRDTIERYKNKIAPQPDEKLKRFAQAHHLTEREVQIVELLMQNKTSKEIGEELELSRHTVDTHRRRILVYYYFCTNNCAMIELLENSDRLVQGVSCDFKRYLTKKINWHNRLIGIKGARGTGKTTIVLQWLKVQGKPVAKAAYFSLDDLYFLTNTLVDTAKSFFQQGGQILVLDEVHKYPQWAREIKIVYDRFPELQVIFTGSSIIDISRQEGDLSRRAIMYELHGLSYREYLEMNGIMKLPILNLNQITDGNLSIQNYFPSGFRPLESFNNYLRYGYYPFSREDIPGYFQRLQQLIRLIVEYDMAEIKGFDIRNAKKMLQLLYVVAQQVPFKPNLHKLSEKCGIHRNSMGNYIWFLEEARLIRLLHPAGISIATLQKPEKIFLNNTSLAYAMASVMPSIGTIREIFAFSQLTVNHEVRFPKSGDFELDGKIVLEIGGKNKDTKQISGLSEAYLVKDDLEFPVSKVIPLWLLGFLY
;
A
#
# COMPACT_ATOMS: atom_id res chain seq x y z
N MET A 1 18.49 45.31 -41.61
CA MET A 1 18.48 44.83 -40.21
C MET A 1 17.19 44.07 -40.08
N ASP A 2 17.27 42.75 -40.23
CA ASP A 2 16.10 41.90 -40.39
C ASP A 2 15.27 41.82 -39.11
N ASP A 3 13.96 41.93 -39.30
CA ASP A 3 12.91 42.04 -38.32
C ASP A 3 12.65 40.68 -37.65
N HIS A 4 13.29 40.44 -36.50
CA HIS A 4 13.07 39.24 -35.69
C HIS A 4 11.79 39.30 -34.81
N SER A 5 10.87 40.25 -35.03
CA SER A 5 9.79 40.55 -34.07
C SER A 5 8.56 39.62 -34.08
N LYS A 6 8.50 38.52 -34.85
CA LYS A 6 7.27 37.69 -34.95
C LYS A 6 7.50 36.19 -35.14
N ILE A 7 8.31 35.55 -34.31
CA ILE A 7 8.27 34.08 -34.19
C ILE A 7 7.31 33.74 -33.04
N LYS A 8 6.11 33.25 -33.33
CA LYS A 8 5.21 32.71 -32.30
C LYS A 8 5.63 31.27 -31.99
N ALA A 9 5.84 30.97 -30.72
CA ALA A 9 6.27 29.65 -30.27
C ALA A 9 5.08 28.71 -30.02
N ILE A 10 5.27 27.42 -30.33
CA ILE A 10 4.48 26.32 -29.77
C ILE A 10 5.25 25.85 -28.53
N VAL A 11 4.63 25.91 -27.35
CA VAL A 11 5.29 25.56 -26.10
C VAL A 11 5.12 24.07 -25.83
N ILE A 12 6.21 23.36 -25.59
CA ILE A 12 6.24 21.92 -25.26
C ILE A 12 6.92 21.74 -23.91
N ASP A 13 6.22 21.22 -22.89
CA ASP A 13 6.67 21.34 -21.50
C ASP A 13 6.50 20.09 -20.63
N ASP A 14 7.32 20.00 -19.56
CA ASP A 14 7.56 18.82 -18.71
C ASP A 14 7.02 18.92 -17.25
N GLU A 15 6.80 20.09 -16.63
CA GLU A 15 6.43 20.17 -15.17
C GLU A 15 5.81 21.50 -14.68
N PRO A 16 5.10 21.61 -13.52
CA PRO A 16 4.12 22.66 -13.21
C PRO A 16 4.55 23.71 -12.16
N GLU A 17 4.99 24.91 -12.58
CA GLU A 17 5.03 26.11 -11.70
C GLU A 17 4.16 27.23 -12.30
N ALA A 18 3.04 27.51 -11.65
CA ALA A 18 1.84 28.08 -12.29
C ALA A 18 1.85 29.60 -12.54
N LEU A 19 2.60 30.40 -11.78
CA LEU A 19 2.47 31.87 -11.81
C LEU A 19 3.45 32.56 -12.77
N THR A 20 4.70 32.14 -12.79
CA THR A 20 5.74 32.73 -13.67
C THR A 20 5.58 32.31 -15.14
N ARG A 21 4.89 31.19 -15.40
CA ARG A 21 4.63 30.66 -16.75
C ARG A 21 3.42 31.26 -17.46
N MET A 22 2.46 31.81 -16.73
CA MET A 22 1.20 32.26 -17.33
C MET A 22 1.40 33.38 -18.34
N GLU A 23 2.39 34.27 -18.16
CA GLU A 23 2.71 35.30 -19.15
C GLU A 23 3.23 34.68 -20.46
N TYR A 24 4.05 33.63 -20.40
CA TYR A 24 4.57 32.92 -21.58
C TYR A 24 3.51 32.08 -22.30
N ILE A 25 2.61 31.42 -21.57
CA ILE A 25 1.52 30.63 -22.16
C ILE A 25 0.49 31.54 -22.85
N LEU A 26 0.22 32.71 -22.28
CA LEU A 26 -0.73 33.68 -22.84
C LEU A 26 -0.21 34.39 -24.10
N GLU A 27 1.09 34.32 -24.38
CA GLU A 27 1.72 34.85 -25.59
C GLU A 27 2.02 33.77 -26.67
N ALA A 28 1.87 32.48 -26.32
CA ALA A 28 2.10 31.35 -27.22
C ALA A 28 0.96 31.20 -28.25
N PHE A 29 1.27 30.60 -29.41
CA PHE A 29 0.23 30.31 -30.40
C PHE A 29 -0.67 29.14 -29.98
N ASP A 30 -0.05 28.09 -29.43
CA ASP A 30 -0.69 26.85 -28.96
C ASP A 30 0.28 26.14 -27.98
N PHE A 31 -0.19 25.16 -27.20
CA PHE A 31 0.64 24.42 -26.23
C PHE A 31 0.45 22.90 -26.34
N LEU A 32 1.51 22.14 -26.06
CA LEU A 32 1.51 20.68 -26.07
C LEU A 32 2.15 20.14 -24.79
N LEU A 33 1.53 19.13 -24.18
CA LEU A 33 2.02 18.50 -22.95
C LEU A 33 2.84 17.26 -23.28
N LYS A 34 3.97 17.05 -22.60
CA LYS A 34 4.75 15.82 -22.81
C LYS A 34 4.11 14.62 -22.08
N PRO A 35 4.20 13.40 -22.66
CA PRO A 35 4.81 13.10 -23.96
C PRO A 35 3.91 13.55 -25.12
N VAL A 36 4.50 14.27 -26.08
CA VAL A 36 3.76 14.85 -27.21
C VAL A 36 3.40 13.78 -28.22
N ASP A 37 2.11 13.68 -28.54
CA ASP A 37 1.61 12.87 -29.64
C ASP A 37 1.96 13.51 -31.00
N ILE A 38 2.41 12.69 -31.95
CA ILE A 38 2.93 13.20 -33.22
C ILE A 38 1.83 13.72 -34.16
N ASP A 39 0.62 13.17 -34.06
CA ASP A 39 -0.54 13.66 -34.79
C ASP A 39 -1.02 14.97 -34.16
N GLU A 40 -1.00 15.08 -32.82
CA GLU A 40 -1.33 16.32 -32.11
C GLU A 40 -0.35 17.46 -32.45
N LEU A 41 0.95 17.17 -32.52
CA LEU A 41 1.97 18.13 -32.99
C LEU A 41 1.74 18.54 -34.44
N ARG A 42 1.41 17.59 -35.32
CA ARG A 42 1.14 17.87 -36.74
C ARG A 42 -0.06 18.81 -36.89
N ASP A 43 -1.15 18.51 -36.19
CA ASP A 43 -2.38 19.30 -36.25
C ASP A 43 -2.17 20.71 -35.69
N THR A 44 -1.36 20.84 -34.63
CA THR A 44 -0.95 22.13 -34.06
C THR A 44 -0.16 22.97 -35.06
N ILE A 45 0.77 22.35 -35.79
CA ILE A 45 1.56 23.01 -36.84
C ILE A 45 0.67 23.40 -38.03
N GLU A 46 -0.32 22.59 -38.40
CA GLU A 46 -1.27 22.94 -39.47
C GLU A 46 -2.18 24.11 -39.08
N ARG A 47 -2.68 24.14 -37.83
CA ARG A 47 -3.44 25.28 -37.29
C ARG A 47 -2.62 26.57 -37.34
N TYR A 48 -1.32 26.48 -36.99
CA TYR A 48 -0.39 27.60 -37.07
C TYR A 48 -0.18 28.11 -38.49
N LYS A 49 0.13 27.21 -39.43
CA LYS A 49 0.35 27.55 -40.84
C LYS A 49 -0.86 28.22 -41.48
N ASN A 50 -2.06 27.77 -41.12
CA ASN A 50 -3.30 28.26 -41.69
C ASN A 50 -3.90 29.46 -40.95
N LYS A 51 -3.29 29.94 -39.86
CA LYS A 51 -3.81 31.01 -38.98
C LYS A 51 -5.27 30.77 -38.54
N ILE A 52 -5.65 29.51 -38.36
CA ILE A 52 -7.00 29.14 -37.95
C ILE A 52 -7.04 29.20 -36.41
N ALA A 53 -7.79 30.15 -35.85
CA ALA A 53 -8.08 30.17 -34.42
C ALA A 53 -8.95 28.96 -34.06
N PRO A 54 -8.72 28.30 -32.90
CA PRO A 54 -9.62 27.25 -32.44
C PRO A 54 -11.04 27.82 -32.32
N GLN A 55 -12.02 27.19 -32.97
CA GLN A 55 -13.39 27.64 -32.85
C GLN A 55 -13.88 27.47 -31.41
N PRO A 56 -14.66 28.42 -30.85
CA PRO A 56 -15.21 28.29 -29.52
C PRO A 56 -16.16 27.08 -29.48
N ASP A 57 -15.67 26.01 -28.88
CA ASP A 57 -16.30 24.70 -28.83
C ASP A 57 -17.63 24.76 -28.08
N GLU A 58 -18.54 23.83 -28.36
CA GLU A 58 -19.85 23.70 -27.66
C GLU A 58 -19.67 23.60 -26.12
N LYS A 59 -18.49 23.12 -25.69
CA LYS A 59 -18.02 23.06 -24.30
C LYS A 59 -17.91 24.43 -23.63
N LEU A 60 -17.48 25.48 -24.33
CA LEU A 60 -17.32 26.82 -23.75
C LEU A 60 -18.68 27.44 -23.41
N LYS A 61 -19.68 27.23 -24.27
CA LYS A 61 -21.07 27.68 -24.04
C LYS A 61 -21.72 26.94 -22.86
N ARG A 62 -21.48 25.63 -22.75
CA ARG A 62 -21.92 24.83 -21.59
C ARG A 62 -21.21 25.25 -20.29
N PHE A 63 -19.91 25.55 -20.35
CA PHE A 63 -19.12 26.06 -19.23
C PHE A 63 -19.61 27.42 -18.73
N ALA A 64 -19.87 28.36 -19.64
CA ALA A 64 -20.40 29.68 -19.33
C ALA A 64 -21.78 29.61 -18.64
N GLN A 65 -22.66 28.72 -19.12
CA GLN A 65 -23.98 28.50 -18.51
C GLN A 65 -23.90 27.83 -17.13
N ALA A 66 -23.03 26.83 -16.95
CA ALA A 66 -22.90 26.10 -15.69
C ALA A 66 -22.33 26.95 -14.55
N HIS A 67 -21.59 28.03 -14.87
CA HIS A 67 -20.88 28.86 -13.89
C HIS A 67 -21.36 30.31 -13.85
N HIS A 68 -22.49 30.62 -14.48
CA HIS A 68 -23.10 31.96 -14.47
C HIS A 68 -22.14 33.09 -14.87
N LEU A 69 -21.23 32.83 -15.82
CA LEU A 69 -20.38 33.89 -16.36
C LEU A 69 -21.28 34.98 -16.97
N THR A 70 -20.95 36.24 -16.69
CA THR A 70 -21.64 37.36 -17.34
C THR A 70 -21.37 37.33 -18.84
N GLU A 71 -22.27 37.86 -19.67
CA GLU A 71 -22.05 37.98 -21.12
C GLU A 71 -20.72 38.64 -21.44
N ARG A 72 -20.29 39.57 -20.58
CA ARG A 72 -19.02 40.28 -20.70
C ARG A 72 -17.81 39.41 -20.42
N GLU A 73 -17.90 38.50 -19.46
CA GLU A 73 -16.83 37.54 -19.17
C GLU A 73 -16.73 36.50 -20.29
N VAL A 74 -17.85 36.06 -20.86
CA VAL A 74 -17.85 35.16 -22.03
C VAL A 74 -17.15 35.80 -23.23
N GLN A 75 -17.48 37.06 -23.55
CA GLN A 75 -16.81 37.81 -24.62
C GLN A 75 -15.30 37.92 -24.38
N ILE A 76 -14.88 38.18 -23.13
CA ILE A 76 -13.45 38.24 -22.79
C ILE A 76 -12.80 36.86 -23.00
N VAL A 77 -13.43 35.76 -22.56
CA VAL A 77 -12.90 34.40 -22.78
C VAL A 77 -12.77 34.07 -24.27
N GLU A 78 -13.75 34.44 -25.09
CA GLU A 78 -13.71 34.22 -26.55
C GLU A 78 -12.54 34.99 -27.20
N LEU A 79 -12.29 36.23 -26.78
CA LEU A 79 -11.18 37.03 -27.30
C LEU A 79 -9.82 36.57 -26.76
N LEU A 80 -9.77 36.01 -25.55
CA LEU A 80 -8.58 35.34 -25.02
C LEU A 80 -8.21 34.11 -25.86
N MET A 81 -9.21 33.30 -26.25
CA MET A 81 -8.99 32.12 -27.10
C MET A 81 -8.54 32.48 -28.53
N GLN A 82 -8.75 33.73 -28.95
CA GLN A 82 -8.22 34.29 -30.19
C GLN A 82 -6.81 34.88 -30.01
N ASN A 83 -6.17 34.67 -28.85
CA ASN A 83 -4.85 35.19 -28.49
C ASN A 83 -4.75 36.73 -28.51
N LYS A 84 -5.84 37.43 -28.15
CA LYS A 84 -5.83 38.89 -28.01
C LYS A 84 -5.30 39.32 -26.64
N THR A 85 -4.49 40.36 -26.63
CA THR A 85 -3.92 40.97 -25.41
C THR A 85 -4.99 41.72 -24.63
N SER A 86 -4.78 41.97 -23.33
CA SER A 86 -5.73 42.78 -22.52
C SER A 86 -5.96 44.19 -23.08
N LYS A 87 -5.00 44.71 -23.86
CA LYS A 87 -5.13 46.00 -24.55
C LYS A 87 -6.07 45.88 -25.75
N GLU A 88 -5.85 44.89 -26.62
CA GLU A 88 -6.70 44.63 -27.79
C GLU A 88 -8.13 44.26 -27.40
N ILE A 89 -8.29 43.45 -26.34
CA ILE A 89 -9.60 43.12 -25.76
C ILE A 89 -10.29 44.39 -25.22
N GLY A 90 -9.52 45.29 -24.60
CA GLY A 90 -10.04 46.56 -24.11
C GLY A 90 -10.51 47.48 -25.24
N GLU A 91 -9.75 47.54 -26.33
CA GLU A 91 -10.10 48.32 -27.52
C GLU A 91 -11.34 47.77 -28.23
N GLU A 92 -11.45 46.44 -28.37
CA GLU A 92 -12.54 45.78 -29.09
C GLU A 92 -13.85 45.71 -28.29
N LEU A 93 -13.75 45.61 -26.97
CA LEU A 93 -14.91 45.62 -26.10
C LEU A 93 -15.22 47.03 -25.56
N GLU A 94 -14.50 48.08 -25.93
CA GLU A 94 -14.67 49.43 -25.32
C GLU A 94 -14.54 49.41 -23.78
N LEU A 95 -13.56 48.66 -23.27
CA LEU A 95 -13.23 48.54 -21.84
C LEU A 95 -11.85 49.11 -21.54
N SER A 96 -11.67 49.63 -20.32
CA SER A 96 -10.32 49.93 -19.86
C SER A 96 -9.50 48.64 -19.71
N ARG A 97 -8.19 48.69 -19.99
CA ARG A 97 -7.26 47.58 -19.75
C ARG A 97 -7.40 47.03 -18.32
N HIS A 98 -7.57 47.91 -17.34
CA HIS A 98 -7.74 47.54 -15.94
C HIS A 98 -9.03 46.74 -15.67
N THR A 99 -10.11 47.09 -16.37
CA THR A 99 -11.39 46.36 -16.32
C THR A 99 -11.23 44.96 -16.92
N VAL A 100 -10.55 44.85 -18.07
CA VAL A 100 -10.25 43.56 -18.70
C VAL A 100 -9.42 42.68 -17.79
N ASP A 101 -8.34 43.21 -17.20
CA ASP A 101 -7.47 42.45 -16.27
C ASP A 101 -8.23 42.00 -15.00
N THR A 102 -9.21 42.79 -14.55
CA THR A 102 -10.08 42.42 -13.42
C THR A 102 -10.99 41.24 -13.77
N HIS A 103 -11.61 41.24 -14.94
CA HIS A 103 -12.39 40.10 -15.43
C HIS A 103 -11.51 38.88 -15.66
N ARG A 104 -10.31 39.03 -16.24
CA ARG A 104 -9.35 37.93 -16.41
C ARG A 104 -9.00 37.26 -15.08
N ARG A 105 -8.72 38.04 -14.02
CA ARG A 105 -8.46 37.49 -12.68
C ARG A 105 -9.65 36.70 -12.14
N ARG A 106 -10.89 37.20 -12.32
CA ARG A 106 -12.10 36.48 -11.91
C ARG A 106 -12.30 35.18 -12.69
N ILE A 107 -12.14 35.23 -14.01
CA ILE A 107 -12.20 34.05 -14.90
C ILE A 107 -11.14 33.03 -14.50
N LEU A 108 -9.92 33.45 -14.16
CA LEU A 108 -8.85 32.56 -13.71
C LEU A 108 -9.17 31.90 -12.36
N VAL A 109 -9.77 32.64 -11.43
CA VAL A 109 -10.25 32.07 -10.17
C VAL A 109 -11.35 31.04 -10.44
N TYR A 110 -12.27 31.30 -11.38
CA TYR A 110 -13.28 30.32 -11.80
C TYR A 110 -12.66 29.10 -12.46
N TYR A 111 -11.73 29.28 -13.40
CA TYR A 111 -11.02 28.18 -14.05
C TYR A 111 -10.30 27.30 -13.04
N TYR A 112 -9.56 27.90 -12.09
CA TYR A 112 -8.88 27.19 -11.01
C TYR A 112 -9.85 26.45 -10.08
N PHE A 113 -11.00 27.06 -9.79
CA PHE A 113 -12.07 26.41 -9.03
C PHE A 113 -12.70 25.25 -9.81
N CYS A 114 -12.87 25.37 -11.12
CA CYS A 114 -13.43 24.35 -11.98
C CYS A 114 -12.45 23.19 -12.24
N THR A 115 -11.17 23.45 -12.46
CA THR A 115 -10.15 22.39 -12.64
C THR A 115 -9.96 21.57 -11.37
N ASN A 116 -9.95 22.20 -10.20
CA ASN A 116 -9.89 21.49 -8.93
C ASN A 116 -11.17 20.69 -8.63
N ASN A 117 -12.34 21.18 -9.05
CA ASN A 117 -13.59 20.40 -8.97
C ASN A 117 -13.62 19.24 -9.98
N CYS A 118 -13.13 19.43 -11.21
CA CYS A 118 -13.01 18.36 -12.20
C CYS A 118 -12.06 17.26 -11.74
N ALA A 119 -10.92 17.61 -11.16
CA ALA A 119 -9.95 16.63 -10.68
C ALA A 119 -10.47 15.85 -9.44
N MET A 120 -11.26 16.50 -8.57
CA MET A 120 -11.97 15.81 -7.49
C MET A 120 -13.06 14.86 -8.03
N ILE A 121 -13.76 15.25 -9.10
CA ILE A 121 -14.75 14.37 -9.75
C ILE A 121 -14.05 13.10 -10.26
N GLU A 122 -12.88 13.22 -10.89
CA GLU A 122 -12.11 12.06 -11.36
C GLU A 122 -11.72 11.12 -10.20
N LEU A 123 -11.29 11.66 -9.06
CA LEU A 123 -11.04 10.86 -7.86
C LEU A 123 -12.28 10.10 -7.38
N LEU A 124 -13.45 10.76 -7.38
CA LEU A 124 -14.72 10.16 -6.97
C LEU A 124 -15.20 9.10 -7.98
N GLU A 125 -15.04 9.33 -9.29
CA GLU A 125 -15.37 8.36 -10.33
C GLU A 125 -14.47 7.11 -10.22
N ASN A 126 -13.17 7.30 -10.00
CA ASN A 126 -12.23 6.22 -9.74
C ASN A 126 -12.60 5.45 -8.47
N SER A 127 -12.96 6.15 -7.40
CA SER A 127 -13.46 5.56 -6.16
C SER A 127 -14.68 4.68 -6.41
N ASP A 128 -15.70 5.19 -7.10
CA ASP A 128 -16.93 4.43 -7.35
C ASP A 128 -16.65 3.18 -8.20
N ARG A 129 -15.87 3.32 -9.28
CA ARG A 129 -15.47 2.18 -10.12
C ARG A 129 -14.79 1.07 -9.32
N LEU A 130 -13.86 1.41 -8.42
CA LEU A 130 -13.14 0.45 -7.60
C LEU A 130 -14.04 -0.20 -6.54
N VAL A 131 -14.88 0.60 -5.86
CA VAL A 131 -15.82 0.11 -4.84
C VAL A 131 -16.88 -0.79 -5.46
N GLN A 132 -17.42 -0.46 -6.63
CA GLN A 132 -18.38 -1.33 -7.31
C GLN A 132 -17.71 -2.60 -7.87
N GLY A 133 -16.49 -2.48 -8.38
CA GLY A 133 -15.76 -3.59 -8.99
C GLY A 133 -15.25 -4.65 -8.02
N VAL A 134 -15.09 -4.34 -6.72
CA VAL A 134 -14.54 -5.31 -5.76
C VAL A 134 -15.51 -6.47 -5.48
N SER A 135 -15.03 -7.70 -5.57
CA SER A 135 -15.79 -8.90 -5.15
C SER A 135 -15.87 -8.97 -3.63
N CYS A 136 -16.99 -9.47 -3.12
CA CYS A 136 -17.24 -9.73 -1.69
C CYS A 136 -17.33 -11.22 -1.35
N ASP A 137 -16.96 -12.12 -2.27
CA ASP A 137 -17.10 -13.58 -2.11
C ASP A 137 -16.22 -14.12 -0.99
N PHE A 138 -15.03 -13.52 -0.84
CA PHE A 138 -14.07 -13.82 0.21
C PHE A 138 -13.72 -12.53 0.95
N LYS A 139 -13.75 -12.59 2.29
CA LYS A 139 -13.37 -11.48 3.17
C LYS A 139 -12.26 -11.93 4.11
N ARG A 140 -11.22 -11.11 4.23
CA ARG A 140 -10.09 -11.37 5.12
C ARG A 140 -10.53 -11.42 6.60
N TYR A 141 -9.83 -12.18 7.41
CA TYR A 141 -10.10 -12.31 8.86
C TYR A 141 -10.15 -10.97 9.59
N LEU A 142 -9.28 -10.03 9.19
CA LEU A 142 -9.11 -8.75 9.86
C LEU A 142 -10.38 -7.89 9.78
N THR A 143 -11.19 -8.05 8.73
CA THR A 143 -12.45 -7.32 8.54
C THR A 143 -13.40 -7.44 9.74
N LYS A 144 -13.39 -8.59 10.43
CA LYS A 144 -14.21 -8.83 11.63
C LYS A 144 -13.55 -8.35 12.94
N LYS A 145 -12.23 -8.18 12.95
CA LYS A 145 -11.47 -7.73 14.12
C LYS A 145 -11.43 -6.20 14.23
N ILE A 146 -11.52 -5.49 13.10
CA ILE A 146 -11.50 -4.03 13.09
C ILE A 146 -12.79 -3.49 13.72
N ASN A 147 -12.64 -2.66 14.76
CA ASN A 147 -13.73 -1.84 15.26
C ASN A 147 -13.89 -0.60 14.35
N TRP A 148 -14.77 -0.75 13.34
CA TRP A 148 -15.09 0.27 12.34
C TRP A 148 -15.87 1.48 12.89
N HIS A 149 -16.17 1.55 14.19
CA HIS A 149 -16.79 2.73 14.78
C HIS A 149 -15.77 3.81 15.19
N ASN A 150 -14.48 3.48 15.21
CA ASN A 150 -13.44 4.46 15.52
C ASN A 150 -13.35 5.52 14.42
N ARG A 151 -13.17 6.78 14.83
CA ARG A 151 -13.06 7.92 13.90
C ARG A 151 -11.80 7.91 13.05
N LEU A 152 -10.71 7.33 13.57
CA LEU A 152 -9.44 7.21 12.85
C LEU A 152 -8.89 5.79 12.98
N ILE A 153 -8.80 5.10 11.84
CA ILE A 153 -8.38 3.71 11.76
C ILE A 153 -7.22 3.61 10.77
N GLY A 154 -6.14 2.95 11.16
CA GLY A 154 -5.05 2.63 10.25
C GLY A 154 -4.90 1.13 10.05
N ILE A 155 -4.70 0.70 8.81
CA ILE A 155 -4.44 -0.70 8.44
C ILE A 155 -3.06 -0.78 7.79
N LYS A 156 -2.09 -1.37 8.50
CA LYS A 156 -0.74 -1.60 7.97
C LYS A 156 -0.53 -3.06 7.58
N GLY A 157 0.47 -3.33 6.76
CA GLY A 157 0.83 -4.70 6.39
C GLY A 157 1.62 -4.75 5.09
N ALA A 158 2.18 -5.92 4.78
CA ALA A 158 3.06 -6.08 3.63
C ALA A 158 2.33 -5.76 2.32
N ARG A 159 3.08 -5.33 1.29
CA ARG A 159 2.51 -5.11 -0.03
C ARG A 159 1.91 -6.41 -0.56
N GLY A 160 0.77 -6.32 -1.24
CA GLY A 160 0.09 -7.47 -1.83
C GLY A 160 -0.68 -8.37 -0.85
N THR A 161 -0.85 -8.00 0.43
CA THR A 161 -1.66 -8.80 1.38
C THR A 161 -3.17 -8.56 1.29
N GLY A 162 -3.63 -7.56 0.52
CA GLY A 162 -5.06 -7.28 0.29
C GLY A 162 -5.66 -6.18 1.18
N LYS A 163 -4.85 -5.21 1.63
CA LYS A 163 -5.33 -4.06 2.44
C LYS A 163 -6.36 -3.22 1.70
N THR A 164 -6.04 -2.80 0.47
CA THR A 164 -6.94 -2.08 -0.43
C THR A 164 -8.26 -2.84 -0.62
N THR A 165 -8.19 -4.16 -0.81
CA THR A 165 -9.38 -5.01 -0.94
C THR A 165 -10.28 -4.96 0.30
N ILE A 166 -9.71 -5.00 1.52
CA ILE A 166 -10.52 -4.91 2.76
C ILE A 166 -11.28 -3.59 2.82
N VAL A 167 -10.62 -2.46 2.56
CA VAL A 167 -11.25 -1.14 2.69
C VAL A 167 -12.29 -0.89 1.60
N LEU A 168 -12.03 -1.34 0.36
CA LEU A 168 -13.01 -1.29 -0.73
C LEU A 168 -14.24 -2.18 -0.45
N GLN A 169 -14.02 -3.42 0.02
CA GLN A 169 -15.11 -4.32 0.42
C GLN A 169 -15.94 -3.72 1.55
N TRP A 170 -15.29 -3.09 2.52
CA TRP A 170 -15.98 -2.44 3.63
C TRP A 170 -16.81 -1.23 3.17
N LEU A 171 -16.26 -0.37 2.29
CA LEU A 171 -17.00 0.74 1.66
C LEU A 171 -18.22 0.24 0.88
N LYS A 172 -18.06 -0.82 0.09
CA LYS A 172 -19.15 -1.44 -0.68
C LYS A 172 -20.29 -1.88 0.24
N VAL A 173 -19.96 -2.48 1.39
CA VAL A 173 -20.95 -2.91 2.40
C VAL A 173 -21.65 -1.74 3.07
N GLN A 174 -21.03 -0.55 3.16
CA GLN A 174 -21.71 0.63 3.70
C GLN A 174 -22.88 1.10 2.82
N GLY A 175 -22.86 0.78 1.52
CA GLY A 175 -23.94 1.12 0.59
C GLY A 175 -24.20 2.63 0.45
N LYS A 176 -23.22 3.47 0.80
CA LYS A 176 -23.30 4.92 0.71
C LYS A 176 -22.87 5.40 -0.69
N PRO A 177 -23.47 6.47 -1.21
CA PRO A 177 -22.98 7.11 -2.43
C PRO A 177 -21.52 7.56 -2.27
N VAL A 178 -20.76 7.60 -3.37
CA VAL A 178 -19.34 7.97 -3.33
C VAL A 178 -19.09 9.38 -2.77
N ALA A 179 -20.03 10.31 -2.99
CA ALA A 179 -20.01 11.65 -2.40
C ALA A 179 -20.15 11.66 -0.85
N LYS A 180 -20.58 10.54 -0.25
CA LYS A 180 -20.68 10.35 1.21
C LYS A 180 -19.57 9.45 1.75
N ALA A 181 -19.10 8.49 0.97
CA ALA A 181 -18.05 7.55 1.37
C ALA A 181 -17.10 7.27 0.20
N ALA A 182 -15.91 7.86 0.25
CA ALA A 182 -14.96 7.86 -0.85
C ALA A 182 -13.65 7.12 -0.50
N TYR A 183 -12.99 6.63 -1.53
CA TYR A 183 -11.66 6.04 -1.51
C TYR A 183 -10.72 6.87 -2.38
N PHE A 184 -9.62 7.34 -1.83
CA PHE A 184 -8.56 8.02 -2.57
C PHE A 184 -7.22 7.31 -2.35
N SER A 185 -6.53 6.99 -3.45
CA SER A 185 -5.13 6.56 -3.39
C SER A 185 -4.25 7.79 -3.26
N LEU A 186 -3.40 7.86 -2.24
CA LEU A 186 -2.48 8.98 -2.11
C LEU A 186 -1.22 8.86 -3.00
N ASP A 187 -1.13 7.79 -3.78
CA ASP A 187 -0.16 7.60 -4.87
C ASP A 187 -0.65 8.22 -6.21
N ASP A 188 -1.85 8.80 -6.22
CA ASP A 188 -2.42 9.44 -7.41
C ASP A 188 -1.73 10.78 -7.73
N LEU A 189 -1.52 11.07 -9.03
CA LEU A 189 -0.88 12.29 -9.51
C LEU A 189 -1.61 13.57 -9.05
N TYR A 190 -2.91 13.47 -8.76
CA TYR A 190 -3.71 14.54 -8.16
C TYR A 190 -3.03 15.15 -6.93
N PHE A 191 -2.40 14.33 -6.08
CA PHE A 191 -1.78 14.77 -4.83
C PHE A 191 -0.38 15.39 -4.99
N LEU A 192 0.14 15.47 -6.23
CA LEU A 192 1.36 16.23 -6.51
C LEU A 192 1.14 17.75 -6.43
N THR A 193 -0.09 18.21 -6.68
CA THR A 193 -0.45 19.64 -6.72
C THR A 193 -1.56 20.01 -5.73
N ASN A 194 -2.19 19.02 -5.09
CA ASN A 194 -3.28 19.21 -4.13
C ASN A 194 -2.93 18.61 -2.77
N THR A 195 -3.26 19.33 -1.69
CA THR A 195 -3.02 18.84 -0.33
C THR A 195 -4.15 17.95 0.16
N LEU A 196 -3.84 16.91 0.94
CA LEU A 196 -4.83 16.06 1.56
C LEU A 196 -5.81 16.86 2.45
N VAL A 197 -5.32 17.88 3.16
CA VAL A 197 -6.17 18.73 4.00
C VAL A 197 -7.24 19.46 3.18
N ASP A 198 -6.89 20.05 2.04
CA ASP A 198 -7.84 20.79 1.20
C ASP A 198 -8.81 19.85 0.47
N THR A 199 -8.33 18.70 0.00
CA THR A 199 -9.15 17.63 -0.58
C THR A 199 -10.19 17.13 0.43
N ALA A 200 -9.76 16.81 1.66
CA ALA A 200 -10.66 16.36 2.72
C ALA A 200 -11.65 17.46 3.14
N LYS A 201 -11.22 18.72 3.17
CA LYS A 201 -12.10 19.87 3.42
C LYS A 201 -13.21 19.96 2.38
N SER A 202 -12.85 19.90 1.09
CA SER A 202 -13.82 19.97 0.00
C SER A 202 -14.83 18.81 0.06
N PHE A 203 -14.33 17.58 0.24
CA PHE A 203 -15.17 16.40 0.41
C PHE A 203 -16.13 16.53 1.60
N PHE A 204 -15.64 16.98 2.75
CA PHE A 204 -16.45 17.21 3.94
C PHE A 204 -17.52 18.29 3.74
N GLN A 205 -17.18 19.42 3.11
CA GLN A 205 -18.12 20.52 2.82
C GLN A 205 -19.24 20.11 1.86
N GLN A 206 -18.97 19.16 0.97
CA GLN A 206 -19.97 18.54 0.10
C GLN A 206 -20.79 17.44 0.82
N GLY A 207 -20.57 17.28 2.12
CA GLY A 207 -21.29 16.38 3.00
C GLY A 207 -20.71 14.97 3.07
N GLY A 208 -19.46 14.77 2.67
CA GLY A 208 -18.68 13.56 2.86
C GLY A 208 -18.58 13.15 4.33
N GLN A 209 -18.67 11.85 4.61
CA GLN A 209 -18.75 11.28 5.96
C GLN A 209 -17.64 10.27 6.25
N ILE A 210 -17.22 9.53 5.22
CA ILE A 210 -16.21 8.48 5.33
C ILE A 210 -15.17 8.72 4.23
N LEU A 211 -13.90 8.81 4.64
CA LEU A 211 -12.79 8.99 3.73
C LEU A 211 -11.76 7.88 3.94
N VAL A 212 -11.58 7.05 2.93
CA VAL A 212 -10.53 6.03 2.88
C VAL A 212 -9.33 6.58 2.11
N LEU A 213 -8.15 6.50 2.71
CA LEU A 213 -6.88 6.97 2.15
C LEU A 213 -5.92 5.78 1.98
N ASP A 214 -5.65 5.36 0.75
CA ASP A 214 -4.79 4.21 0.47
C ASP A 214 -3.33 4.62 0.26
N GLU A 215 -2.43 3.72 0.62
CA GLU A 215 -0.98 3.85 0.43
C GLU A 215 -0.39 5.17 0.94
N VAL A 216 -0.84 5.64 2.11
CA VAL A 216 -0.50 6.98 2.63
C VAL A 216 0.99 7.27 2.76
N HIS A 217 1.81 6.24 2.92
CA HIS A 217 3.27 6.35 2.93
C HIS A 217 3.89 6.95 1.65
N LYS A 218 3.15 6.99 0.53
CA LYS A 218 3.56 7.65 -0.72
C LYS A 218 3.37 9.17 -0.70
N TYR A 219 2.57 9.67 0.23
CA TYR A 219 2.28 11.09 0.34
C TYR A 219 3.16 11.78 1.38
N PRO A 220 3.90 12.82 1.00
CA PRO A 220 4.74 13.57 1.95
C PRO A 220 3.93 14.13 3.11
N GLN A 221 4.45 14.00 4.34
CA GLN A 221 3.80 14.55 5.55
C GLN A 221 2.38 13.99 5.82
N TRP A 222 2.00 12.84 5.24
CA TRP A 222 0.67 12.25 5.40
C TRP A 222 0.21 12.17 6.85
N ALA A 223 1.11 11.83 7.76
CA ALA A 223 0.80 11.68 9.18
C ALA A 223 0.27 12.99 9.79
N ARG A 224 0.94 14.09 9.48
CA ARG A 224 0.59 15.44 9.94
C ARG A 224 -0.74 15.89 9.32
N GLU A 225 -0.96 15.63 8.04
CA GLU A 225 -2.18 16.04 7.37
C GLU A 225 -3.41 15.24 7.81
N ILE A 226 -3.28 13.91 8.00
CA ILE A 226 -4.35 13.10 8.59
C ILE A 226 -4.73 13.61 9.99
N LYS A 227 -3.75 13.98 10.82
CA LYS A 227 -4.01 14.61 12.12
C LYS A 227 -4.82 15.90 11.95
N ILE A 228 -4.42 16.79 11.04
CA ILE A 228 -5.13 18.04 10.78
C ILE A 228 -6.57 17.77 10.33
N VAL A 229 -6.77 16.81 9.43
CA VAL A 229 -8.10 16.38 8.96
C VAL A 229 -8.95 15.87 10.13
N TYR A 230 -8.39 15.00 10.96
CA TYR A 230 -9.08 14.45 12.13
C TYR A 230 -9.49 15.52 13.15
N ASP A 231 -8.61 16.48 13.42
CA ASP A 231 -8.83 17.55 14.40
C ASP A 231 -9.82 18.61 13.87
N ARG A 232 -9.79 18.92 12.55
CA ARG A 232 -10.66 19.94 11.94
C ARG A 232 -12.06 19.45 11.57
N PHE A 233 -12.21 18.17 11.24
CA PHE A 233 -13.47 17.60 10.74
C PHE A 233 -13.99 16.51 11.71
N PRO A 234 -14.62 16.90 12.84
CA PRO A 234 -15.04 15.98 13.89
C PRO A 234 -16.04 14.90 13.42
N GLU A 235 -16.82 15.18 12.40
CA GLU A 235 -17.82 14.25 11.86
C GLU A 235 -17.29 13.36 10.73
N LEU A 236 -16.08 13.64 10.23
CA LEU A 236 -15.44 12.83 9.20
C LEU A 236 -14.74 11.63 9.83
N GLN A 237 -15.12 10.44 9.39
CA GLN A 237 -14.39 9.21 9.68
C GLN A 237 -13.28 9.02 8.65
N VAL A 238 -12.05 8.76 9.12
CA VAL A 238 -10.89 8.52 8.26
C VAL A 238 -10.37 7.11 8.49
N ILE A 239 -10.24 6.36 7.41
CA ILE A 239 -9.55 5.06 7.40
C ILE A 239 -8.35 5.24 6.48
N PHE A 240 -7.18 4.82 6.92
CA PHE A 240 -6.00 4.86 6.07
C PHE A 240 -5.30 3.52 6.01
N THR A 241 -4.61 3.27 4.90
CA THR A 241 -3.76 2.11 4.75
C THR A 241 -2.34 2.52 4.41
N GLY A 242 -1.40 1.62 4.67
CA GLY A 242 -0.22 1.56 3.83
C GLY A 242 0.70 0.42 4.18
N SER A 243 1.87 0.42 3.56
CA SER A 243 2.83 -0.66 3.71
C SER A 243 3.33 -0.79 5.16
N SER A 244 3.93 -1.93 5.48
CA SER A 244 4.50 -2.21 6.81
C SER A 244 5.55 -1.20 7.27
N ILE A 245 6.06 -0.40 6.34
CA ILE A 245 7.04 0.68 6.51
C ILE A 245 6.47 1.90 7.27
N ILE A 246 5.14 1.95 7.42
CA ILE A 246 4.47 2.94 8.24
C ILE A 246 4.89 2.77 9.71
N ASP A 247 5.88 3.55 10.13
CA ASP A 247 6.28 3.70 11.52
C ASP A 247 5.57 4.92 12.15
N ILE A 248 4.30 4.73 12.51
CA ILE A 248 3.49 5.74 13.24
C ILE A 248 4.09 6.08 14.59
N SER A 249 4.90 5.19 15.18
CA SER A 249 5.56 5.49 16.45
C SER A 249 6.64 6.57 16.30
N ARG A 250 7.24 6.68 15.12
CA ARG A 250 8.26 7.69 14.77
C ARG A 250 7.72 8.88 14.00
N GLN A 251 6.62 8.72 13.27
CA GLN A 251 5.95 9.82 12.56
C GLN A 251 5.01 10.55 13.52
N GLU A 252 5.59 11.45 14.32
CA GLU A 252 4.93 12.34 15.28
C GLU A 252 3.95 11.62 16.21
N GLY A 253 4.36 11.36 17.48
CA GLY A 253 3.59 10.62 18.51
C GLY A 253 2.19 11.15 18.87
N ASP A 254 1.64 12.04 18.05
CA ASP A 254 0.29 12.55 18.08
C ASP A 254 -0.73 11.65 17.36
N LEU A 255 -0.35 10.95 16.28
CA LEU A 255 -1.27 10.01 15.61
C LEU A 255 -1.50 8.74 16.43
N SER A 256 -0.48 8.26 17.16
CA SER A 256 -0.55 7.04 17.96
C SER A 256 -1.64 7.06 19.03
N ARG A 257 -2.04 8.26 19.50
CA ARG A 257 -3.10 8.46 20.49
C ARG A 257 -4.50 8.59 19.89
N ARG A 258 -4.59 8.90 18.58
CA ARG A 258 -5.84 9.16 17.86
C ARG A 258 -6.27 7.98 16.98
N ALA A 259 -5.30 7.32 16.35
CA ALA A 259 -5.51 6.24 15.41
C ALA A 259 -5.43 4.87 16.10
N ILE A 260 -6.45 4.03 15.86
CA ILE A 260 -6.35 2.61 16.22
C ILE A 260 -5.71 1.87 15.05
N MET A 261 -4.55 1.25 15.31
CA MET A 261 -3.78 0.54 14.31
C MET A 261 -4.07 -0.95 14.30
N TYR A 262 -4.37 -1.46 13.12
CA TYR A 262 -4.53 -2.88 12.82
C TYR A 262 -3.47 -3.33 11.82
N GLU A 263 -3.10 -4.60 11.91
CA GLU A 263 -2.09 -5.19 11.03
C GLU A 263 -2.68 -6.35 10.23
N LEU A 264 -2.54 -6.28 8.91
CA LEU A 264 -2.94 -7.33 7.98
C LEU A 264 -1.74 -8.19 7.57
N HIS A 265 -1.77 -9.44 8.01
CA HIS A 265 -0.82 -10.47 7.61
C HIS A 265 -1.20 -11.13 6.26
N GLY A 266 -0.30 -11.94 5.71
CA GLY A 266 -0.61 -12.81 4.56
C GLY A 266 -1.77 -13.77 4.86
N LEU A 267 -2.24 -14.48 3.85
CA LEU A 267 -3.32 -15.47 4.03
C LEU A 267 -2.84 -16.58 4.97
N SER A 268 -3.69 -16.94 5.93
CA SER A 268 -3.54 -18.20 6.64
C SER A 268 -3.86 -19.38 5.72
N TYR A 269 -3.47 -20.60 6.11
CA TYR A 269 -3.87 -21.79 5.34
C TYR A 269 -5.39 -21.90 5.25
N ARG A 270 -6.09 -21.60 6.34
CA ARG A 270 -7.57 -21.52 6.40
C ARG A 270 -8.13 -20.51 5.40
N GLU A 271 -7.58 -19.30 5.35
CA GLU A 271 -8.02 -18.28 4.38
C GLU A 271 -7.74 -18.70 2.93
N TYR A 272 -6.61 -19.35 2.68
CA TYR A 272 -6.28 -19.88 1.36
C TYR A 272 -7.31 -20.92 0.89
N LEU A 273 -7.75 -21.82 1.77
CA LEU A 273 -8.80 -22.80 1.45
C LEU A 273 -10.12 -22.10 1.06
N GLU A 274 -10.51 -21.06 1.81
CA GLU A 274 -11.75 -20.31 1.55
C GLU A 274 -11.65 -19.50 0.24
N MET A 275 -10.53 -18.80 0.03
CA MET A 275 -10.31 -17.93 -1.13
C MET A 275 -10.27 -18.71 -2.46
N ASN A 276 -9.78 -19.95 -2.43
CA ASN A 276 -9.74 -20.85 -3.60
C ASN A 276 -11.02 -21.69 -3.75
N GLY A 277 -12.06 -21.44 -2.94
CA GLY A 277 -13.33 -22.15 -3.03
C GLY A 277 -13.27 -23.63 -2.61
N ILE A 278 -12.21 -24.04 -1.91
CA ILE A 278 -12.00 -25.42 -1.47
C ILE A 278 -12.91 -25.69 -0.27
N MET A 279 -12.81 -24.86 0.79
CA MET A 279 -13.61 -25.02 1.99
C MET A 279 -13.60 -23.78 2.86
N LYS A 280 -14.73 -23.49 3.50
CA LYS A 280 -14.83 -22.47 4.55
C LYS A 280 -14.81 -23.13 5.92
N LEU A 281 -13.81 -22.78 6.73
CA LEU A 281 -13.54 -23.42 8.02
C LEU A 281 -13.42 -22.38 9.14
N PRO A 282 -13.69 -22.77 10.41
CA PRO A 282 -13.62 -21.86 11.55
C PRO A 282 -12.17 -21.45 11.87
N ILE A 283 -12.04 -20.30 12.52
CA ILE A 283 -10.80 -19.90 13.19
C ILE A 283 -10.70 -20.70 14.50
N LEU A 284 -9.52 -21.22 14.79
CA LEU A 284 -9.20 -21.94 16.02
C LEU A 284 -8.25 -21.08 16.87
N ASN A 285 -8.33 -21.21 18.19
CA ASN A 285 -7.35 -20.62 19.09
C ASN A 285 -6.30 -21.66 19.52
N LEU A 286 -5.19 -21.19 20.11
CA LEU A 286 -4.08 -22.05 20.50
C LEU A 286 -4.52 -23.14 21.50
N ASN A 287 -5.34 -22.79 22.50
CA ASN A 287 -5.85 -23.75 23.49
C ASN A 287 -6.67 -24.86 22.84
N GLN A 288 -7.47 -24.56 21.81
CA GLN A 288 -8.22 -25.56 21.06
C GLN A 288 -7.32 -26.55 20.32
N ILE A 289 -6.14 -26.11 19.89
CA ILE A 289 -5.17 -26.94 19.15
C ILE A 289 -4.27 -27.73 20.11
N THR A 290 -3.99 -27.21 21.32
CA THR A 290 -3.10 -27.84 22.31
C THR A 290 -3.83 -28.72 23.33
N ASP A 291 -5.13 -28.54 23.55
CA ASP A 291 -5.90 -29.34 24.51
C ASP A 291 -6.15 -30.75 23.96
N GLY A 292 -5.42 -31.73 24.50
CA GLY A 292 -5.54 -33.14 24.13
C GLY A 292 -6.89 -33.78 24.48
N ASN A 293 -7.75 -33.12 25.26
CA ASN A 293 -9.10 -33.61 25.56
C ASN A 293 -10.14 -33.19 24.51
N LEU A 294 -9.82 -32.21 23.65
CA LEU A 294 -10.72 -31.77 22.59
C LEU A 294 -10.53 -32.65 21.35
N SER A 295 -11.63 -33.22 20.85
CA SER A 295 -11.62 -33.87 19.53
C SER A 295 -11.55 -32.79 18.45
N ILE A 296 -10.33 -32.42 18.05
CA ILE A 296 -10.13 -31.40 17.00
C ILE A 296 -10.85 -31.79 15.70
N GLN A 297 -11.03 -33.09 15.46
CA GLN A 297 -11.70 -33.65 14.28
C GLN A 297 -13.13 -33.11 14.16
N ASN A 298 -13.77 -32.76 15.27
CA ASN A 298 -15.14 -32.23 15.30
C ASN A 298 -15.25 -30.83 14.68
N TYR A 299 -14.14 -30.10 14.51
CA TYR A 299 -14.12 -28.79 13.84
C TYR A 299 -14.04 -28.90 12.31
N PHE A 300 -13.88 -30.10 11.77
CA PHE A 300 -13.71 -30.36 10.35
C PHE A 300 -14.79 -31.29 9.81
N PRO A 301 -15.22 -31.13 8.55
CA PRO A 301 -16.19 -32.03 7.96
C PRO A 301 -15.58 -33.42 7.71
N SER A 302 -16.45 -34.44 7.69
CA SER A 302 -16.07 -35.82 7.38
C SER A 302 -15.41 -35.89 5.99
N GLY A 303 -14.18 -36.40 5.93
CA GLY A 303 -13.42 -36.54 4.69
C GLY A 303 -12.52 -35.35 4.34
N PHE A 304 -12.43 -34.32 5.19
CA PHE A 304 -11.45 -33.24 5.00
C PHE A 304 -10.02 -33.80 5.01
N ARG A 305 -9.27 -33.53 3.92
CA ARG A 305 -7.86 -33.95 3.75
C ARG A 305 -6.96 -32.71 3.84
N PRO A 306 -6.49 -32.33 5.03
CA PRO A 306 -5.73 -31.08 5.20
C PRO A 306 -4.43 -31.06 4.40
N LEU A 307 -3.81 -32.20 4.11
CA LEU A 307 -2.52 -32.25 3.42
C LEU A 307 -2.64 -32.06 1.89
N GLU A 308 -3.82 -32.26 1.32
CA GLU A 308 -4.06 -32.18 -0.14
C GLU A 308 -3.68 -30.81 -0.71
N SER A 309 -4.08 -29.74 0.00
CA SER A 309 -3.84 -28.36 -0.43
C SER A 309 -2.68 -27.69 0.30
N PHE A 310 -2.13 -28.31 1.36
CA PHE A 310 -1.15 -27.67 2.22
C PHE A 310 0.18 -27.40 1.51
N ASN A 311 0.66 -28.34 0.70
CA ASN A 311 1.89 -28.15 -0.08
C ASN A 311 1.77 -27.01 -1.10
N ASN A 312 0.59 -26.86 -1.72
CA ASN A 312 0.32 -25.73 -2.61
C ASN A 312 0.28 -24.41 -1.84
N TYR A 313 -0.32 -24.40 -0.65
CA TYR A 313 -0.30 -23.24 0.23
C TYR A 313 1.13 -22.82 0.60
N LEU A 314 1.99 -23.75 1.01
CA LEU A 314 3.37 -23.43 1.40
C LEU A 314 4.15 -22.76 0.27
N ARG A 315 3.84 -23.05 -1.00
CA ARG A 315 4.50 -22.46 -2.17
C ARG A 315 3.83 -21.16 -2.61
N TYR A 316 2.51 -21.18 -2.80
CA TYR A 316 1.77 -20.16 -3.52
C TYR A 316 0.75 -19.41 -2.66
N GLY A 317 0.42 -19.91 -1.48
CA GLY A 317 -0.81 -19.53 -0.79
C GLY A 317 -0.73 -18.32 0.13
N TYR A 318 0.45 -17.73 0.35
CA TYR A 318 0.60 -16.63 1.32
C TYR A 318 0.01 -15.30 0.82
N TYR A 319 0.09 -15.01 -0.49
CA TYR A 319 -0.39 -13.76 -1.06
C TYR A 319 -1.65 -13.97 -1.93
N PRO A 320 -2.72 -13.15 -1.75
CA PRO A 320 -3.97 -13.26 -2.53
C PRO A 320 -3.84 -13.27 -4.05
N PHE A 321 -2.86 -12.56 -4.61
CA PHE A 321 -2.66 -12.49 -6.07
C PHE A 321 -2.20 -13.81 -6.71
N SER A 322 -1.97 -14.87 -5.92
CA SER A 322 -1.65 -16.20 -6.42
C SER A 322 -2.74 -16.80 -7.31
N ARG A 323 -4.00 -16.39 -7.12
CA ARG A 323 -5.16 -16.90 -7.86
C ARG A 323 -5.20 -16.42 -9.32
N GLU A 324 -4.49 -15.33 -9.64
CA GLU A 324 -4.51 -14.74 -10.98
C GLU A 324 -3.64 -15.52 -11.98
N ASP A 325 -2.47 -15.97 -11.56
CA ASP A 325 -1.45 -16.57 -12.44
C ASP A 325 -0.41 -17.36 -11.62
N ILE A 326 -0.64 -18.66 -11.48
CA ILE A 326 0.27 -19.56 -10.76
C ILE A 326 1.64 -19.67 -11.47
N PRO A 327 1.72 -19.87 -12.79
CA PRO A 327 3.01 -19.89 -13.50
C PRO A 327 3.84 -18.62 -13.30
N GLY A 328 3.22 -17.44 -13.37
CA GLY A 328 3.89 -16.15 -13.18
C GLY A 328 4.07 -15.74 -11.71
N TYR A 329 3.57 -16.51 -10.74
CA TYR A 329 3.53 -16.12 -9.33
C TYR A 329 4.90 -15.72 -8.76
N PHE A 330 5.94 -16.53 -8.98
CA PHE A 330 7.26 -16.23 -8.44
C PHE A 330 7.91 -15.03 -9.11
N GLN A 331 7.68 -14.81 -10.41
CA GLN A 331 8.14 -13.62 -11.11
C GLN A 331 7.48 -12.36 -10.54
N ARG A 332 6.16 -12.38 -10.34
CA ARG A 332 5.42 -11.29 -9.71
C ARG A 332 5.91 -11.03 -8.28
N LEU A 333 6.17 -12.09 -7.51
CA LEU A 333 6.68 -11.96 -6.15
C LEU A 333 8.09 -11.35 -6.12
N GLN A 334 8.97 -11.72 -7.06
CA GLN A 334 10.29 -11.07 -7.20
C GLN A 334 10.19 -9.59 -7.60
N GLN A 335 9.24 -9.24 -8.49
CA GLN A 335 8.96 -7.85 -8.83
C GLN A 335 8.43 -7.06 -7.62
N LEU A 336 7.54 -7.66 -6.82
CA LEU A 336 7.05 -7.07 -5.58
C LEU A 336 8.17 -6.83 -4.57
N ILE A 337 9.10 -7.77 -4.41
CA ILE A 337 10.28 -7.60 -3.52
C ILE A 337 11.13 -6.42 -3.99
N ARG A 338 11.40 -6.32 -5.30
CA ARG A 338 12.15 -5.18 -5.87
C ARG A 338 11.45 -3.87 -5.60
N LEU A 339 10.15 -3.81 -5.87
CA LEU A 339 9.35 -2.60 -5.66
C LEU A 339 9.35 -2.18 -4.18
N ILE A 340 9.28 -3.13 -3.25
CA ILE A 340 9.41 -2.83 -1.82
C ILE A 340 10.78 -2.18 -1.54
N VAL A 341 11.88 -2.76 -2.03
CA VAL A 341 13.24 -2.30 -1.69
C VAL A 341 13.67 -1.04 -2.45
N GLU A 342 13.28 -0.92 -3.71
CA GLU A 342 13.69 0.13 -4.64
C GLU A 342 12.71 1.32 -4.63
N TYR A 343 11.53 1.18 -4.04
CA TYR A 343 10.54 2.27 -4.00
C TYR A 343 9.95 2.46 -2.61
N ASP A 344 9.36 1.43 -2.00
CA ASP A 344 8.66 1.62 -0.71
C ASP A 344 9.63 1.94 0.43
N MET A 345 10.83 1.34 0.44
CA MET A 345 11.86 1.62 1.45
C MET A 345 12.42 3.04 1.38
N ALA A 346 12.31 3.73 0.24
CA ALA A 346 12.72 5.14 0.12
C ALA A 346 12.01 6.03 1.14
N GLU A 347 10.78 5.64 1.50
CA GLU A 347 9.94 6.35 2.47
C GLU A 347 10.30 6.03 3.94
N ILE A 348 11.17 5.03 4.18
CA ILE A 348 11.68 4.77 5.52
C ILE A 348 12.70 5.85 5.88
N LYS A 349 12.43 6.60 6.96
CA LYS A 349 13.38 7.59 7.49
C LYS A 349 14.76 6.97 7.74
N GLY A 350 15.77 7.56 7.10
CA GLY A 350 17.17 7.16 7.23
C GLY A 350 17.62 6.07 6.26
N PHE A 351 16.74 5.55 5.41
CA PHE A 351 17.14 4.71 4.29
C PHE A 351 17.66 5.60 3.13
N ASP A 352 18.84 5.28 2.63
CA ASP A 352 19.41 5.94 1.45
C ASP A 352 19.15 5.06 0.23
N ILE A 353 18.30 5.54 -0.68
CA ILE A 353 17.84 4.82 -1.86
C ILE A 353 18.97 4.34 -2.77
N ARG A 354 20.12 5.04 -2.76
CA ARG A 354 21.32 4.64 -3.53
C ARG A 354 21.86 3.27 -3.10
N ASN A 355 21.46 2.78 -1.93
CA ASN A 355 21.84 1.48 -1.39
C ASN A 355 20.82 0.36 -1.69
N ALA A 356 19.74 0.60 -2.42
CA ALA A 356 18.73 -0.41 -2.74
C ALA A 356 19.33 -1.68 -3.38
N LYS A 357 20.29 -1.53 -4.30
CA LYS A 357 21.00 -2.68 -4.90
C LYS A 357 21.75 -3.53 -3.87
N LYS A 358 22.42 -2.89 -2.89
CA LYS A 358 23.11 -3.59 -1.79
C LYS A 358 22.10 -4.24 -0.86
N MET A 359 20.94 -3.63 -0.66
CA MET A 359 19.85 -4.21 0.13
C MET A 359 19.30 -5.49 -0.51
N LEU A 360 19.05 -5.47 -1.82
CA LEU A 360 18.64 -6.67 -2.58
C LEU A 360 19.71 -7.77 -2.51
N GLN A 361 20.99 -7.40 -2.61
CA GLN A 361 22.10 -8.35 -2.44
C GLN A 361 22.11 -8.96 -1.04
N LEU A 362 21.92 -8.16 0.01
CA LEU A 362 21.81 -8.65 1.39
C LEU A 362 20.64 -9.61 1.53
N LEU A 363 19.46 -9.25 1.06
CA LEU A 363 18.27 -10.10 1.10
C LEU A 363 18.51 -11.43 0.37
N TYR A 364 19.16 -11.39 -0.80
CA TYR A 364 19.51 -12.59 -1.55
C TYR A 364 20.47 -13.50 -0.76
N VAL A 365 21.52 -12.93 -0.14
CA VAL A 365 22.46 -13.67 0.70
C VAL A 365 21.77 -14.29 1.92
N VAL A 366 20.89 -13.53 2.58
CA VAL A 366 20.07 -14.01 3.70
C VAL A 366 19.20 -15.18 3.23
N ALA A 367 18.48 -15.04 2.12
CA ALA A 367 17.57 -16.06 1.60
C ALA A 367 18.24 -17.42 1.36
N GLN A 368 19.53 -17.46 1.00
CA GLN A 368 20.25 -18.73 0.79
C GLN A 368 20.65 -19.45 2.09
N GLN A 369 20.62 -18.76 3.23
CA GLN A 369 21.16 -19.28 4.49
C GLN A 369 20.09 -19.46 5.57
N VAL A 370 18.86 -18.96 5.37
CA VAL A 370 17.82 -19.03 6.39
C VAL A 370 17.32 -20.46 6.67
N PRO A 371 17.00 -20.79 7.94
CA PRO A 371 17.24 -19.97 9.13
C PRO A 371 18.69 -20.10 9.63
N PHE A 372 19.27 -18.99 10.12
CA PHE A 372 20.61 -19.01 10.70
C PHE A 372 20.80 -17.96 11.79
N LYS A 373 21.78 -18.20 12.67
CA LYS A 373 22.23 -17.23 13.67
C LYS A 373 23.06 -16.14 13.00
N PRO A 374 22.66 -14.85 13.07
CA PRO A 374 23.33 -13.81 12.32
C PRO A 374 24.75 -13.54 12.80
N ASN A 375 25.68 -13.57 11.86
CA ASN A 375 27.03 -13.05 12.03
C ASN A 375 27.18 -11.80 11.14
N LEU A 376 27.01 -10.62 11.74
CA LEU A 376 27.01 -9.34 11.02
C LEU A 376 28.35 -9.05 10.31
N HIS A 377 29.46 -9.57 10.83
CA HIS A 377 30.77 -9.44 10.19
C HIS A 377 30.83 -10.20 8.87
N LYS A 378 30.47 -11.49 8.90
CA LYS A 378 30.44 -12.33 7.69
C LYS A 378 29.46 -11.80 6.64
N LEU A 379 28.30 -11.29 7.07
CA LEU A 379 27.33 -10.67 6.17
C LEU A 379 27.88 -9.37 5.56
N SER A 380 28.57 -8.54 6.36
CA SER A 380 29.19 -7.29 5.93
C SER A 380 30.24 -7.53 4.84
N GLU A 381 31.14 -8.50 5.06
CA GLU A 381 32.16 -8.91 4.09
C GLU A 381 31.53 -9.42 2.78
N LYS A 382 30.53 -10.29 2.88
CA LYS A 382 29.91 -10.94 1.71
C LYS A 382 29.06 -9.98 0.88
N CYS A 383 28.50 -8.93 1.49
CA CYS A 383 27.63 -7.96 0.82
C CYS A 383 28.32 -6.64 0.47
N GLY A 384 29.56 -6.41 0.92
CA GLY A 384 30.24 -5.11 0.74
C GLY A 384 29.52 -3.93 1.40
N ILE A 385 28.84 -4.20 2.52
CA ILE A 385 28.12 -3.21 3.33
C ILE A 385 28.94 -2.98 4.60
N HIS A 386 29.16 -1.72 4.97
CA HIS A 386 29.91 -1.40 6.19
C HIS A 386 29.23 -1.95 7.45
N ARG A 387 30.00 -2.47 8.41
CA ARG A 387 29.48 -3.14 9.62
C ARG A 387 28.48 -2.29 10.41
N ASN A 388 28.73 -0.98 10.51
CA ASN A 388 27.84 -0.05 11.22
C ASN A 388 26.49 0.16 10.53
N SER A 389 26.39 -0.12 9.22
CA SER A 389 25.16 -0.01 8.45
C SER A 389 24.37 -1.33 8.40
N MET A 390 25.03 -2.47 8.63
CA MET A 390 24.42 -3.80 8.52
C MET A 390 23.23 -3.98 9.47
N GLY A 391 23.36 -3.51 10.72
CA GLY A 391 22.26 -3.56 11.69
C GLY A 391 21.02 -2.80 11.21
N ASN A 392 21.22 -1.58 10.70
CA ASN A 392 20.13 -0.79 10.13
C ASN A 392 19.50 -1.47 8.90
N TYR A 393 20.30 -2.16 8.09
CA TYR A 393 19.77 -2.80 6.88
C TYR A 393 18.92 -4.04 7.19
N ILE A 394 19.36 -4.83 8.16
CA ILE A 394 18.54 -5.93 8.69
C ILE A 394 17.24 -5.37 9.28
N TRP A 395 17.31 -4.27 10.03
CA TRP A 395 16.12 -3.59 10.54
C TRP A 395 15.18 -3.14 9.41
N PHE A 396 15.69 -2.47 8.35
CA PHE A 396 14.86 -2.07 7.21
C PHE A 396 14.19 -3.27 6.51
N LEU A 397 14.89 -4.39 6.33
CA LEU A 397 14.30 -5.61 5.76
C LEU A 397 13.19 -6.20 6.63
N GLU A 398 13.33 -6.11 7.96
CA GLU A 398 12.32 -6.55 8.90
C GLU A 398 11.09 -5.63 8.89
N GLU A 399 11.27 -4.30 8.93
CA GLU A 399 10.18 -3.34 8.83
C GLU A 399 9.39 -3.51 7.52
N ALA A 400 10.09 -3.79 6.42
CA ALA A 400 9.48 -4.11 5.14
C ALA A 400 8.79 -5.48 5.07
N ARG A 401 8.90 -6.31 6.12
CA ARG A 401 8.37 -7.68 6.21
C ARG A 401 8.90 -8.63 5.14
N LEU A 402 10.15 -8.44 4.74
CA LEU A 402 10.86 -9.38 3.87
C LEU A 402 11.56 -10.47 4.68
N ILE A 403 12.05 -10.10 5.87
CA ILE A 403 12.59 -11.03 6.86
C ILE A 403 11.80 -10.96 8.16
N ARG A 404 12.17 -11.83 9.10
CA ARG A 404 11.70 -11.79 10.49
C ARG A 404 12.83 -12.19 11.41
N LEU A 405 12.99 -11.47 12.52
CA LEU A 405 13.98 -11.76 13.53
C LEU A 405 13.36 -12.52 14.70
N LEU A 406 13.97 -13.64 15.08
CA LEU A 406 13.60 -14.37 16.28
C LEU A 406 14.56 -14.01 17.40
N HIS A 407 14.04 -13.41 18.46
CA HIS A 407 14.82 -12.97 19.61
C HIS A 407 14.78 -14.00 20.75
N PRO A 408 15.86 -14.12 21.55
CA PRO A 408 15.87 -14.99 22.73
C PRO A 408 14.75 -14.68 23.73
N ALA A 409 14.27 -15.70 24.42
CA ALA A 409 13.40 -15.60 25.57
C ALA A 409 14.15 -15.03 26.79
N GLY A 410 13.43 -14.31 27.65
CA GLY A 410 13.96 -13.72 28.89
C GLY A 410 14.09 -12.19 28.87
N ILE A 411 14.34 -11.62 30.06
CA ILE A 411 14.11 -10.19 30.38
C ILE A 411 15.37 -9.31 30.22
N SER A 412 16.55 -9.89 29.95
CA SER A 412 17.79 -9.09 29.94
C SER A 412 17.85 -8.10 28.76
N ILE A 413 18.45 -6.92 28.95
CA ILE A 413 18.65 -5.94 27.86
C ILE A 413 19.47 -6.55 26.69
N ALA A 414 20.35 -7.50 26.98
CA ALA A 414 21.13 -8.23 25.97
C ALA A 414 20.26 -9.14 25.07
N THR A 415 19.14 -9.67 25.57
CA THR A 415 18.21 -10.50 24.77
C THR A 415 17.37 -9.67 23.79
N LEU A 416 17.27 -8.35 23.99
CA LEU A 416 16.55 -7.44 23.09
C LEU A 416 17.41 -6.93 21.92
N GLN A 417 18.74 -6.90 22.06
CA GLN A 417 19.61 -6.25 21.07
C GLN A 417 20.05 -7.14 19.91
N LYS A 418 20.17 -8.45 20.12
CA LYS A 418 20.67 -9.38 19.08
C LYS A 418 19.67 -10.50 18.82
N PRO A 419 19.22 -10.66 17.57
CA PRO A 419 18.38 -11.80 17.21
C PRO A 419 19.18 -13.10 17.21
N GLU A 420 18.52 -14.18 17.61
CA GLU A 420 19.09 -15.52 17.67
C GLU A 420 19.01 -16.23 16.31
N LYS A 421 17.94 -16.01 15.55
CA LYS A 421 17.77 -16.52 14.19
C LYS A 421 17.17 -15.44 13.27
N ILE A 422 17.58 -15.43 12.00
CA ILE A 422 16.91 -14.70 10.91
C ILE A 422 16.11 -15.70 10.08
N PHE A 423 14.87 -15.33 9.73
CA PHE A 423 13.99 -16.07 8.83
C PHE A 423 13.57 -15.19 7.65
N LEU A 424 13.22 -15.79 6.52
CA LEU A 424 12.34 -15.11 5.56
C LEU A 424 10.94 -15.01 6.16
N ASN A 425 10.22 -13.93 5.82
CA ASN A 425 8.96 -13.62 6.49
C ASN A 425 7.87 -14.69 6.29
N ASN A 426 7.88 -15.37 5.14
CA ASN A 426 6.96 -16.43 4.79
C ASN A 426 7.57 -17.42 3.80
N THR A 427 6.90 -18.55 3.59
CA THR A 427 7.38 -19.65 2.74
C THR A 427 7.38 -19.31 1.26
N SER A 428 6.43 -18.50 0.77
CA SER A 428 6.42 -18.05 -0.63
C SER A 428 7.66 -17.22 -0.97
N LEU A 429 8.13 -16.36 -0.05
CA LEU A 429 9.40 -15.65 -0.21
C LEU A 429 10.59 -16.62 -0.26
N ALA A 430 10.58 -17.67 0.57
CA ALA A 430 11.63 -18.69 0.56
C ALA A 430 11.71 -19.42 -0.78
N TYR A 431 10.57 -19.76 -1.38
CA TYR A 431 10.55 -20.35 -2.72
C TYR A 431 10.91 -19.36 -3.82
N ALA A 432 10.49 -18.10 -3.74
CA ALA A 432 10.78 -17.08 -4.76
C ALA A 432 12.25 -16.64 -4.80
N MET A 433 12.94 -16.67 -3.65
CA MET A 433 14.33 -16.21 -3.51
C MET A 433 15.35 -17.35 -3.48
N ALA A 434 14.89 -18.60 -3.51
CA ALA A 434 15.74 -19.77 -3.51
C ALA A 434 16.53 -19.91 -4.82
N SER A 435 17.85 -20.09 -4.71
CA SER A 435 18.67 -20.60 -5.83
C SER A 435 18.64 -22.13 -5.91
N VAL A 436 18.39 -22.78 -4.78
CA VAL A 436 18.20 -24.23 -4.62
C VAL A 436 16.95 -24.43 -3.79
N MET A 437 16.22 -25.50 -4.08
CA MET A 437 14.98 -25.83 -3.36
C MET A 437 15.19 -25.79 -1.84
N PRO A 438 14.42 -24.97 -1.10
CA PRO A 438 14.55 -24.86 0.34
C PRO A 438 14.39 -26.21 1.03
N SER A 439 15.15 -26.44 2.10
CA SER A 439 14.99 -27.65 2.91
C SER A 439 13.58 -27.69 3.52
N ILE A 440 13.00 -28.88 3.63
CA ILE A 440 11.65 -29.03 4.21
C ILE A 440 11.65 -28.53 5.66
N GLY A 441 12.70 -28.78 6.44
CA GLY A 441 12.85 -28.26 7.81
C GLY A 441 12.75 -26.74 7.87
N THR A 442 13.47 -26.04 7.00
CA THR A 442 13.39 -24.57 6.85
C THR A 442 11.96 -24.10 6.58
N ILE A 443 11.25 -24.76 5.65
CA ILE A 443 9.87 -24.40 5.29
C ILE A 443 8.92 -24.59 6.47
N ARG A 444 9.07 -25.66 7.26
CA ARG A 444 8.26 -25.91 8.46
C ARG A 444 8.43 -24.80 9.50
N GLU A 445 9.67 -24.44 9.82
CA GLU A 445 9.96 -23.38 10.80
C GLU A 445 9.46 -22.01 10.30
N ILE A 446 9.67 -21.67 9.03
CA ILE A 446 9.18 -20.42 8.45
C ILE A 446 7.66 -20.36 8.50
N PHE A 447 6.97 -21.44 8.10
CA PHE A 447 5.51 -21.50 8.16
C PHE A 447 5.03 -21.32 9.61
N ALA A 448 5.52 -22.12 10.55
CA ALA A 448 5.13 -22.03 11.96
C ALA A 448 5.33 -20.61 12.50
N PHE A 449 6.51 -20.03 12.32
CA PHE A 449 6.82 -18.69 12.81
C PHE A 449 5.92 -17.61 12.17
N SER A 450 5.64 -17.74 10.87
CA SER A 450 4.76 -16.80 10.15
C SER A 450 3.32 -16.82 10.65
N GLN A 451 2.78 -18.00 11.00
CA GLN A 451 1.40 -18.14 11.46
C GLN A 451 1.23 -17.79 12.95
N LEU A 452 2.19 -18.20 13.78
CA LEU A 452 2.14 -17.99 15.23
C LEU A 452 2.20 -16.50 15.60
N THR A 453 3.06 -15.74 14.92
CA THR A 453 3.29 -14.31 15.20
C THR A 453 2.11 -13.38 14.92
N VAL A 454 1.02 -13.89 14.33
CA VAL A 454 -0.18 -13.09 14.08
C VAL A 454 -0.96 -12.79 15.36
N ASN A 455 -1.00 -13.74 16.30
CA ASN A 455 -1.75 -13.59 17.55
C ASN A 455 -0.90 -13.83 18.81
N HIS A 456 0.36 -14.26 18.68
CA HIS A 456 1.21 -14.64 19.80
C HIS A 456 2.58 -13.95 19.74
N GLU A 457 3.12 -13.62 20.91
CA GLU A 457 4.53 -13.27 21.03
C GLU A 457 5.36 -14.53 20.90
N VAL A 458 6.32 -14.53 19.97
CA VAL A 458 7.17 -15.69 19.70
C VAL A 458 8.64 -15.36 20.00
N ARG A 459 9.26 -16.15 20.88
CA ARG A 459 10.66 -16.02 21.31
C ARG A 459 11.43 -17.32 21.09
N PHE A 460 12.76 -17.26 21.11
CA PHE A 460 13.63 -18.44 21.08
C PHE A 460 13.94 -18.93 22.50
N PRO A 461 13.45 -20.09 22.92
CA PRO A 461 13.68 -20.62 24.27
C PRO A 461 15.11 -21.14 24.45
N LYS A 462 15.46 -21.52 25.70
CA LYS A 462 16.71 -22.26 25.97
C LYS A 462 16.71 -23.68 25.39
N SER A 463 15.53 -24.27 25.24
CA SER A 463 15.31 -25.61 24.72
C SER A 463 13.99 -25.62 23.94
N GLY A 464 13.96 -26.20 22.75
CA GLY A 464 12.86 -26.05 21.80
C GLY A 464 13.18 -25.06 20.66
N ASP A 465 12.26 -24.93 19.71
CA ASP A 465 12.40 -23.99 18.58
C ASP A 465 11.71 -22.64 18.84
N PHE A 466 10.52 -22.68 19.44
CA PHE A 466 9.70 -21.49 19.68
C PHE A 466 9.05 -21.51 21.07
N GLU A 467 9.02 -20.36 21.73
CA GLU A 467 8.26 -20.09 22.96
C GLU A 467 7.16 -19.10 22.64
N LEU A 468 5.93 -19.42 23.04
CA LEU A 468 4.73 -18.61 22.82
C LEU A 468 4.28 -17.98 24.13
N ASP A 469 4.15 -16.65 24.13
CA ASP A 469 3.62 -15.84 25.23
C ASP A 469 4.28 -16.14 26.59
N GLY A 470 5.56 -16.57 26.57
CA GLY A 470 6.33 -16.97 27.75
C GLY A 470 5.83 -18.23 28.47
N LYS A 471 4.99 -19.05 27.82
CA LYS A 471 4.29 -20.19 28.46
C LYS A 471 4.48 -21.51 27.74
N ILE A 472 4.22 -21.54 26.42
CA ILE A 472 4.16 -22.78 25.65
C ILE A 472 5.41 -22.92 24.80
N VAL A 473 6.09 -24.06 24.87
CA VAL A 473 7.25 -24.37 24.03
C VAL A 473 6.86 -25.31 22.91
N LEU A 474 7.20 -24.95 21.68
CA LEU A 474 7.01 -25.77 20.49
C LEU A 474 8.35 -26.25 19.95
N GLU A 475 8.41 -27.54 19.67
CA GLU A 475 9.48 -28.16 18.89
C GLU A 475 8.96 -28.45 17.48
N ILE A 476 9.63 -27.97 16.44
CA ILE A 476 9.20 -28.17 15.06
C ILE A 476 10.02 -29.29 14.43
N GLY A 477 9.36 -30.26 13.80
CA GLY A 477 10.08 -31.39 13.23
C GLY A 477 9.34 -32.13 12.14
N GLY A 478 10.11 -33.02 11.50
CA GLY A 478 9.55 -33.99 10.57
C GLY A 478 8.90 -35.17 11.29
N LYS A 479 8.32 -36.10 10.53
CA LYS A 479 7.75 -37.37 11.01
C LYS A 479 8.60 -38.10 12.07
N ASN A 480 9.92 -38.13 11.88
CA ASN A 480 10.87 -38.86 12.74
C ASN A 480 11.38 -38.08 13.96
N LYS A 481 10.96 -36.82 14.16
CA LYS A 481 11.40 -36.00 15.30
C LYS A 481 10.86 -36.58 16.61
N ASP A 482 11.70 -36.62 17.64
CA ASP A 482 11.35 -37.04 19.00
C ASP A 482 11.21 -35.85 19.96
N THR A 483 10.77 -36.11 21.18
CA THR A 483 10.52 -35.09 22.21
C THR A 483 11.75 -34.78 23.06
N LYS A 484 12.97 -35.21 22.68
CA LYS A 484 14.16 -35.08 23.54
C LYS A 484 14.47 -33.64 23.93
N GLN A 485 14.31 -32.69 23.00
CA GLN A 485 14.60 -31.27 23.23
C GLN A 485 13.58 -30.59 24.16
N ILE A 486 12.42 -31.21 24.39
CA ILE A 486 11.36 -30.65 25.24
C ILE A 486 11.04 -31.56 26.42
N SER A 487 11.90 -32.55 26.67
CA SER A 487 11.74 -33.48 27.79
C SER A 487 11.85 -32.74 29.12
N GLY A 488 10.86 -32.93 29.98
CA GLY A 488 10.78 -32.27 31.29
C GLY A 488 10.06 -30.92 31.31
N LEU A 489 9.57 -30.42 30.17
CA LEU A 489 8.73 -29.23 30.11
C LEU A 489 7.24 -29.63 30.23
N SER A 490 6.50 -28.97 31.12
CA SER A 490 5.07 -29.26 31.34
C SER A 490 4.21 -28.83 30.16
N GLU A 491 4.42 -27.61 29.66
CA GLU A 491 3.69 -26.98 28.54
C GLU A 491 4.52 -26.99 27.26
N ALA A 492 4.87 -28.19 26.78
CA ALA A 492 5.59 -28.35 25.52
C ALA A 492 4.93 -29.33 24.57
N TYR A 493 4.93 -28.98 23.28
CA TYR A 493 4.25 -29.71 22.22
C TYR A 493 5.18 -29.92 21.03
N LEU A 494 5.04 -31.08 20.40
CA LEU A 494 5.80 -31.43 19.20
C LEU A 494 4.94 -31.14 17.97
N VAL A 495 5.40 -30.26 17.09
CA VAL A 495 4.70 -29.92 15.86
C VAL A 495 5.31 -30.73 14.71
N LYS A 496 4.48 -31.54 14.04
CA LYS A 496 4.90 -32.43 12.95
C LYS A 496 4.19 -32.12 11.65
N ASP A 497 4.93 -32.22 10.55
CA ASP A 497 4.33 -32.34 9.23
C ASP A 497 3.84 -33.77 8.95
N ASP A 498 3.14 -33.94 7.84
CA ASP A 498 2.59 -35.22 7.36
C ASP A 498 1.66 -35.94 8.37
N LEU A 499 1.12 -35.18 9.34
CA LEU A 499 0.13 -35.65 10.29
C LEU A 499 -1.23 -35.05 9.93
N GLU A 500 -2.25 -35.90 9.75
CA GLU A 500 -3.60 -35.41 9.47
C GLU A 500 -4.27 -34.86 10.73
N PHE A 501 -4.16 -35.54 11.87
CA PHE A 501 -4.83 -35.13 13.12
C PHE A 501 -3.90 -35.28 14.34
N PRO A 502 -4.06 -34.43 15.38
CA PRO A 502 -3.24 -34.47 16.57
C PRO A 502 -3.39 -35.79 17.32
N VAL A 503 -2.29 -36.17 17.97
CA VAL A 503 -2.20 -37.37 18.81
C VAL A 503 -1.43 -36.99 20.07
N SER A 504 -2.11 -36.94 21.22
CA SER A 504 -1.51 -36.51 22.49
C SER A 504 -0.88 -35.11 22.37
N LYS A 505 0.37 -34.90 22.81
CA LYS A 505 1.14 -33.64 22.70
C LYS A 505 1.74 -33.39 21.30
N VAL A 506 1.23 -34.05 20.26
CA VAL A 506 1.70 -33.87 18.87
C VAL A 506 0.67 -33.10 18.07
N ILE A 507 1.06 -31.94 17.53
CA ILE A 507 0.22 -31.03 16.77
C ILE A 507 0.59 -31.10 15.28
N PRO A 508 -0.37 -31.35 14.38
CA PRO A 508 -0.16 -31.18 12.96
C PRO A 508 0.25 -29.77 12.59
N LEU A 509 1.32 -29.63 11.81
CA LEU A 509 1.84 -28.33 11.39
C LEU A 509 0.74 -27.47 10.75
N TRP A 510 -0.04 -28.03 9.83
CA TRP A 510 -1.07 -27.31 9.08
C TRP A 510 -2.13 -26.62 9.96
N LEU A 511 -2.39 -27.11 11.19
CA LEU A 511 -3.34 -26.51 12.12
C LEU A 511 -2.92 -25.11 12.57
N LEU A 512 -1.62 -24.79 12.56
CA LEU A 512 -1.17 -23.43 12.87
C LEU A 512 -1.73 -22.41 11.87
N GLY A 513 -2.05 -22.83 10.64
CA GLY A 513 -2.70 -22.00 9.63
C GLY A 513 -4.19 -21.77 9.86
N PHE A 514 -4.75 -22.21 11.00
CA PHE A 514 -6.14 -21.97 11.42
C PHE A 514 -6.25 -20.96 12.56
N LEU A 515 -5.13 -20.41 13.03
CA LEU A 515 -5.09 -19.48 14.15
C LEU A 515 -5.74 -18.12 13.85
N TYR A 516 -5.96 -17.77 12.58
CA TYR A 516 -6.58 -16.52 12.19
C TYR A 516 -7.32 -16.61 10.86
#